data_AF-I4N903-F1
#
_entry.id   AF-I4N903-F1
#
_cell.length_a   1.000
_cell.length_b   1.000
_cell.length_c   1.000
_cell.angle_alpha   90.00
_cell.angle_beta   90.00
_cell.angle_gamma   90.00
#
_symmetry.space_group_name_H-M   'P 1'
#
loop_
_entity.id
_entity.type
_entity.pdbx_description
1 polymer ?
#
loop_
_entity_poly.entity_id
_entity_poly.type
_entity_poly.pdbx_seq_one_letter_code
_entity_poly.pdbx_strand_id
1 'polypeptide(L)' 'MDEFTTLLVQVMASLGLLTFGFSLRERDIGVLMIWVGMLCLLGIVLYKILVRIGA' A
#
# COMPACT_ATOMS: atom_id res chain seq x y z
N MET A 1 -8.26 10.94 13.48
CA MET A 1 -7.46 9.73 13.79
C MET A 1 -6.03 10.17 13.97
N ASP A 2 -5.29 9.57 14.89
CA ASP A 2 -3.88 9.91 15.12
C ASP A 2 -3.04 9.58 13.86
N GLU A 3 -2.00 10.36 13.59
CA GLU A 3 -1.13 10.17 12.41
C GLU A 3 -0.51 8.77 12.39
N PHE A 4 -0.18 8.23 13.57
CA PHE A 4 0.28 6.86 13.72
C PHE A 4 -0.80 5.85 13.31
N THR A 5 -2.05 6.04 13.74
CA THR A 5 -3.16 5.14 13.38
C THR A 5 -3.47 5.19 11.89
N THR A 6 -3.44 6.38 11.27
CA THR A 6 -3.63 6.52 9.82
C THR A 6 -2.56 5.76 9.05
N LEU A 7 -1.28 5.94 9.41
CA LEU A 7 -0.17 5.22 8.76
C LEU A 7 -0.27 3.71 8.97
N LEU A 8 -0.61 3.28 10.19
CA LEU A 8 -0.77 1.86 10.51
C LEU A 8 -1.91 1.25 9.67
N VAL A 9 -3.08 1.88 9.63
CA VAL A 9 -4.21 1.40 8.82
C VAL A 9 -3.85 1.36 7.33
N GLN A 10 -3.17 2.38 6.81
CA GLN A 10 -2.83 2.46 5.39
C GLN A 10 -1.79 1.41 4.98
N VAL A 11 -0.78 1.17 5.83
CA VAL A 11 0.21 0.09 5.62
C VAL A 11 -0.45 -1.29 5.75
N MET A 12 -1.26 -1.51 6.79
CA MET A 12 -1.96 -2.77 7.00
C MET A 12 -2.95 -3.07 5.85
N ALA A 13 -3.67 -2.07 5.36
CA ALA A 13 -4.54 -2.22 4.20
C ALA A 13 -3.76 -2.60 2.93
N SER A 14 -2.59 -1.96 2.71
CA SER A 14 -1.73 -2.28 1.57
C SER A 14 -1.18 -3.71 1.67
N LEU A 15 -0.66 -4.11 2.84
CA LEU A 15 -0.17 -5.47 3.09
C LEU A 15 -1.28 -6.52 2.98
N GLY A 16 -2.49 -6.20 3.44
CA GLY A 16 -3.67 -7.03 3.26
C GLY A 16 -4.00 -7.25 1.78
N LEU A 17 -3.93 -6.18 0.98
CA LEU A 17 -4.13 -6.25 -0.47
C LEU A 17 -3.06 -7.10 -1.17
N LEU A 18 -1.79 -6.99 -0.76
CA LEU A 18 -0.72 -7.87 -1.27
C LEU A 18 -0.99 -9.33 -0.91
N THR A 19 -1.43 -9.61 0.31
CA THR A 19 -1.75 -10.98 0.76
C THR A 19 -2.90 -11.56 -0.06
N PHE A 20 -3.98 -10.81 -0.25
CA PHE A 20 -5.10 -11.22 -1.09
C PHE A 20 -4.69 -11.40 -2.56
N GLY A 21 -3.89 -10.49 -3.11
CA GLY A 21 -3.37 -10.60 -4.47
C GLY A 21 -2.47 -11.82 -4.64
N PHE A 22 -1.68 -12.17 -3.61
CA PHE A 22 -0.87 -13.38 -3.61
C PHE A 22 -1.72 -14.65 -3.53
N SER A 23 -2.77 -14.68 -2.69
CA SER A 23 -3.70 -15.81 -2.62
C SER A 23 -4.43 -16.04 -3.95
N LEU A 24 -4.64 -15.01 -4.75
CA LEU A 24 -5.29 -15.08 -6.06
C LEU A 24 -4.29 -15.05 -7.23
N ARG A 25 -3.00 -15.23 -6.98
CA ARG A 25 -1.91 -15.04 -7.94
C ARG A 25 -2.06 -15.85 -9.23
N GLU A 26 -2.73 -16.99 -9.15
CA GLU A 26 -3.00 -17.86 -10.31
C GLU A 26 -3.98 -17.25 -11.32
N ARG A 27 -4.71 -16.20 -10.90
CA ARG A 27 -5.61 -15.42 -11.75
C ARG A 27 -4.94 -14.10 -12.12
N ASP A 28 -5.21 -13.59 -13.32
CA ASP A 28 -4.69 -12.28 -13.77
C ASP A 28 -5.01 -11.14 -12.79
N ILE A 29 -6.17 -11.25 -12.12
CA ILE A 29 -6.63 -10.30 -11.10
C ILE A 29 -5.70 -10.31 -9.86
N GLY A 30 -5.11 -11.44 -9.49
CA GLY A 30 -4.20 -11.52 -8.36
C GLY A 30 -2.90 -10.76 -8.61
N VAL A 31 -2.34 -10.88 -9.81
CA VAL A 31 -1.17 -10.10 -10.21
C VAL A 31 -1.48 -8.60 -10.19
N LEU A 32 -2.64 -8.18 -10.71
CA LEU A 32 -3.08 -6.78 -10.64
C LEU A 32 -3.22 -6.29 -9.19
N MET A 33 -3.81 -7.08 -8.30
CA MET A 33 -3.94 -6.74 -6.87
C MET A 33 -2.57 -6.58 -6.18
N ILE A 34 -1.58 -7.42 -6.51
CA ILE A 34 -0.21 -7.28 -5.99
C ILE A 34 0.40 -5.95 -6.46
N TRP A 35 0.23 -5.60 -7.74
CA TRP A 35 0.72 -4.33 -8.29
C TRP A 35 0.08 -3.12 -7.61
N VAL A 36 -1.24 -3.15 -7.41
CA VAL A 36 -1.95 -2.07 -6.69
C VAL A 36 -1.45 -1.96 -5.25
N GLY A 37 -1.22 -3.09 -4.57
CA GLY A 37 -0.71 -3.09 -3.19
C GLY A 37 0.69 -2.51 -3.08
N MET A 38 1.56 -2.85 -4.02
CA MET A 38 2.90 -2.28 -4.14
C MET A 38 2.88 -0.79 -4.45
N LEU A 39 2.01 -0.34 -5.38
CA LEU A 39 1.85 1.08 -5.70
C LEU A 39 1.30 1.89 -4.52
N CYS A 40 0.41 1.32 -3.71
CA CYS A 40 -0.06 1.95 -2.47
C CYS A 40 1.08 2.17 -1.47
N LEU A 41 1.90 1.15 -1.21
CA LEU A 41 3.07 1.29 -0.33
C LEU A 41 4.04 2.36 -0.85
N LEU A 42 4.29 2.35 -2.16
CA LEU A 42 5.18 3.30 -2.81
C LEU A 42 4.62 4.73 -2.72
N GLY A 43 3.32 4.92 -2.93
CA GLY A 43 2.63 6.20 -2.78
C GLY A 43 2.72 6.78 -1.37
N ILE A 44 2.58 5.94 -0.32
CA ILE A 44 2.75 6.37 1.08
C ILE A 44 4.17 6.89 1.32
N VAL A 45 5.18 6.15 0.83
CA VAL A 45 6.58 6.53 0.96
C VAL A 45 6.87 7.82 0.19
N LEU A 46 6.41 7.95 -1.05
CA LEU A 46 6.58 9.17 -1.85
C LEU A 46 5.91 10.38 -1.19
N TYR A 47 4.70 10.21 -0.65
CA TYR A 47 4.01 11.27 0.07
C TYR A 47 4.81 11.73 1.30
N LYS A 48 5.33 10.78 2.09
CA LYS A 48 6.19 11.11 3.24
C LYS A 48 7.48 11.81 2.82
N ILE A 49 8.10 11.39 1.73
CA ILE A 49 9.30 12.03 1.19
C ILE A 49 8.98 13.47 0.74
N LEU A 50 7.85 13.67 0.05
CA LEU A 50 7.38 14.99 -0.39
C LEU A 50 7.14 15.94 0.80
N VAL A 51 6.40 15.50 1.81
CA VAL A 51 6.17 16.27 3.05
C VAL A 51 7.50 16.59 3.75
N ARG A 52 8.47 15.66 3.72
CA ARG A 52 9.78 15.89 4.34
C ARG A 52 10.67 16.85 3.55
N ILE A 53 10.51 16.90 2.23
CA ILE A 53 11.27 17.77 1.32
C ILE A 53 10.77 19.22 1.34
N GLY A 54 9.56 19.47 1.82
CA GLY A 54 9.05 20.84 2.06
C GLY A 54 7.85 21.22 1.19
N ALA A 55 6.93 20.28 0.98
CA ALA A 55 5.53 20.62 0.70
C ALA A 55 4.80 20.98 2.00
#